data_AF-A0A9D9MA49-F1
#
_entry.id   AF-A0A9D9MA49-F1
#
_cell.length_a   1.000
_cell.length_b   1.000
_cell.length_c   1.000
_cell.angle_alpha   90.00
_cell.angle_beta   90.00
_cell.angle_gamma   90.00
#
_symmetry.space_group_name_H-M   'P 1'
#
loop_
_entity.id
_entity.type
_entity.pdbx_description
1 polymer ?
#
loop_
_entity_poly.entity_id
_entity_poly.type
_entity_poly.pdbx_seq_one_letter_code
_entity_poly.pdbx_strand_id
1 'polypeptide(L)'
;MKNKQAFTLIELLVVVLIIGILAAVALPQYQKAVEKARAAEALTLLKHIQNAHIVAYLESGDDYDDVTPRDMVELSGGVWSENGRNFCTKNFFIEFAEPDIYATRVNNVAANCSSYGDIIYDINIQVPPEPGWETYRECMGYTDIGYQVCQSLKTYGFDPEDYRE
;
A
#
# COMPACT_ATOMS: atom_id res chain seq x y z
N MET A 1 26.18 -4.43 56.60
CA MET A 1 24.91 -5.13 56.29
C MET A 1 24.43 -4.62 54.94
N LYS A 2 24.27 -5.48 53.92
CA LYS A 2 23.76 -5.05 52.61
C LYS A 2 22.24 -4.89 52.71
N ASN A 3 21.75 -3.66 52.60
CA ASN A 3 20.32 -3.36 52.46
C ASN A 3 19.80 -4.03 51.18
N LYS A 4 19.05 -5.13 51.31
CA LYS A 4 18.29 -5.68 50.19
C LYS A 4 17.03 -4.83 50.02
N GLN A 5 17.01 -3.99 49.00
CA GLN A 5 15.78 -3.32 48.56
C GLN A 5 14.84 -4.40 48.01
N ALA A 6 13.75 -4.65 48.72
CA ALA A 6 12.69 -5.55 48.26
C ALA A 6 11.64 -4.70 47.52
N PHE A 7 11.34 -5.10 46.29
CA PHE A 7 10.33 -4.44 45.44
C PHE A 7 8.93 -4.72 46.00
N THR A 8 8.07 -3.70 46.08
CA THR A 8 6.72 -3.89 46.60
C THR A 8 5.76 -4.34 45.49
N LEU A 9 4.75 -5.14 45.85
CA LEU A 9 3.71 -5.55 44.90
C LEU A 9 2.90 -4.35 44.35
N ILE A 10 2.75 -3.30 45.16
CA ILE A 10 2.03 -2.08 44.75
C ILE A 10 2.82 -1.28 43.71
N GLU A 11 4.15 -1.18 43.83
CA GLU A 11 5.00 -0.55 42.81
C GLU A 11 4.86 -1.27 41.48
N LEU A 12 4.86 -2.60 41.49
CA LEU A 12 4.70 -3.38 40.28
C LEU A 12 3.31 -3.20 39.65
N LEU A 13 2.26 -3.09 40.48
CA LEU A 13 0.88 -2.87 40.03
C LEU A 13 0.70 -1.51 39.34
N VAL A 14 1.27 -0.44 39.90
CA VAL A 14 1.21 0.89 39.28
C VAL A 14 1.96 0.92 37.95
N VAL A 15 3.11 0.22 37.85
CA VAL A 15 3.89 0.15 36.61
C VAL A 15 3.10 -0.54 35.49
N VAL A 16 2.48 -1.69 35.75
CA VAL A 16 1.68 -2.38 34.72
C VAL A 16 0.45 -1.57 34.31
N LEU A 17 -0.15 -0.81 35.24
CA LEU A 17 -1.25 0.10 34.96
C LEU A 17 -0.82 1.21 34.00
N ILE A 18 0.32 1.86 34.26
CA ILE A 18 0.83 2.93 33.37
C ILE A 18 1.19 2.36 31.99
N ILE A 19 1.86 1.20 31.93
CA ILE A 19 2.19 0.54 30.65
C ILE A 19 0.91 0.20 29.88
N GLY A 20 -0.15 -0.26 30.55
CA GLY A 20 -1.44 -0.55 29.93
C GLY A 20 -2.07 0.68 29.25
N ILE A 21 -2.05 1.84 29.91
CA ILE A 21 -2.58 3.10 29.34
C ILE A 21 -1.76 3.52 28.11
N LEU A 22 -0.42 3.50 28.22
CA LEU A 22 0.46 3.87 27.11
C LEU A 22 0.28 2.94 25.91
N ALA A 23 0.16 1.63 26.15
CA ALA A 23 -0.04 0.64 25.09
C ALA A 23 -1.36 0.84 24.34
N ALA A 24 -2.45 1.18 25.05
CA ALA A 24 -3.76 1.41 24.45
C ALA A 24 -3.76 2.56 23.43
N VAL A 25 -2.99 3.63 23.67
CA VAL A 25 -2.87 4.78 22.75
C VAL A 25 -1.81 4.53 21.68
N ALA A 26 -0.70 3.88 22.04
CA ALA A 26 0.43 3.69 21.13
C ALA A 26 0.15 2.67 20.02
N LEU A 27 -0.60 1.60 20.30
CA LEU A 27 -0.87 0.53 19.34
C LEU A 27 -1.57 1.01 18.05
N PRO A 28 -2.71 1.74 18.11
CA PRO A 28 -3.37 2.20 16.88
C PRO A 28 -2.51 3.21 16.11
N GLN A 29 -1.75 4.06 16.81
CA GLN A 29 -0.83 5.00 16.17
C GLN A 29 0.29 4.27 15.43
N TYR A 30 0.84 3.22 16.03
CA TYR A 30 1.87 2.38 15.42
C TYR A 30 1.34 1.67 14.17
N GLN A 31 0.14 1.08 14.23
CA GLN A 31 -0.49 0.43 13.07
C GLN A 31 -0.67 1.42 11.91
N LYS A 32 -1.15 2.63 12.20
CA LYS A 32 -1.27 3.70 11.18
C LYS A 32 0.07 4.07 10.56
N ALA A 33 1.13 4.20 11.37
CA ALA A 33 2.47 4.53 10.87
C ALA A 33 3.01 3.44 9.94
N VAL A 34 2.81 2.17 10.30
CA VAL A 34 3.19 1.01 9.47
C VAL A 34 2.43 1.01 8.14
N GLU A 35 1.11 1.22 8.15
CA GLU A 35 0.35 1.23 6.89
C GLU A 35 0.70 2.42 5.99
N LYS A 36 1.05 3.58 6.55
CA LYS A 36 1.58 4.70 5.76
C LYS A 36 2.92 4.39 5.11
N ALA A 37 3.82 3.70 5.81
CA ALA A 37 5.09 3.27 5.25
C ALA A 37 4.89 2.27 4.11
N ARG A 38 3.95 1.33 4.28
CA ARG A 38 3.54 0.40 3.23
C ARG A 38 2.95 1.14 2.02
N ALA A 39 2.09 2.15 2.23
CA ALA A 39 1.54 2.95 1.13
C ALA A 39 2.65 3.65 0.33
N ALA A 40 3.69 4.17 1.00
CA ALA A 40 4.83 4.78 0.33
C ALA A 40 5.65 3.77 -0.51
N GLU A 41 5.76 2.52 -0.04
CA GLU A 41 6.35 1.41 -0.80
C GLU A 41 5.53 1.13 -2.07
N ALA A 42 4.20 0.99 -1.95
CA ALA A 42 3.31 0.78 -3.09
C ALA A 42 3.39 1.92 -4.11
N LEU A 43 3.41 3.19 -3.67
CA LEU A 43 3.57 4.33 -4.56
C LEU A 43 4.89 4.30 -5.33
N THR A 44 5.95 3.75 -4.73
CA THR A 44 7.24 3.61 -5.43
C THR A 44 7.14 2.56 -6.52
N LEU A 45 6.53 1.40 -6.23
CA LEU A 45 6.28 0.35 -7.22
C LEU A 45 5.39 0.84 -8.36
N LEU A 46 4.30 1.54 -8.04
CA LEU A 46 3.39 2.13 -9.03
C LEU A 46 4.10 3.12 -9.96
N LYS A 47 4.98 3.97 -9.42
CA LYS A 47 5.78 4.90 -10.25
C LYS A 47 6.72 4.19 -11.20
N HIS A 48 7.29 3.05 -10.80
CA HIS A 48 8.13 2.26 -11.69
C HIS A 48 7.33 1.68 -12.86
N ILE A 49 6.14 1.14 -12.58
CA ILE A 49 5.23 0.63 -13.62
C ILE A 49 4.75 1.76 -14.53
N GLN A 50 4.32 2.89 -13.96
CA GLN A 50 3.89 4.06 -14.71
C GLN A 50 4.98 4.57 -15.66
N ASN A 51 6.22 4.70 -15.18
CA ASN A 51 7.33 5.15 -16.02
C ASN A 51 7.63 4.14 -17.14
N ALA A 52 7.59 2.85 -16.83
CA ALA A 52 7.77 1.79 -17.82
C ALA A 52 6.70 1.89 -18.92
N HIS A 53 5.43 2.02 -18.54
CA HIS A 53 4.31 2.21 -19.47
C HIS A 53 4.49 3.43 -20.37
N ILE A 54 4.92 4.57 -19.81
CA ILE A 54 5.18 5.79 -20.61
C ILE A 54 6.29 5.54 -21.63
N VAL A 55 7.39 4.91 -21.24
CA VAL A 55 8.49 4.59 -22.17
C VAL A 55 8.00 3.68 -23.30
N ALA A 56 7.22 2.67 -22.94
CA ALA A 56 6.61 1.74 -23.88
C ALA A 56 5.78 2.42 -24.95
N TYR A 57 4.88 3.29 -24.51
CA TYR A 57 3.99 4.04 -25.38
C TYR A 57 4.78 4.95 -26.34
N LEU A 58 5.86 5.59 -25.84
CA LEU A 58 6.73 6.43 -26.65
C LEU A 58 7.54 5.64 -27.68
N GLU A 59 7.87 4.38 -27.41
CA GLU A 59 8.64 3.52 -28.32
C GLU A 59 7.77 2.82 -29.38
N SER A 60 6.59 2.33 -28.99
CA SER A 60 5.74 1.47 -29.83
C SER A 60 4.61 2.19 -30.56
N GLY A 61 4.26 3.42 -30.17
CA GLY A 61 3.10 4.14 -30.73
C GLY A 61 1.79 3.41 -30.42
N ASP A 62 0.89 3.32 -31.41
CA ASP A 62 -0.46 2.73 -31.24
C ASP A 62 -0.48 1.18 -31.20
N ASP A 63 0.64 0.49 -31.45
CA ASP A 63 0.73 -0.98 -31.51
C ASP A 63 1.15 -1.59 -30.15
N TYR A 64 0.56 -1.08 -29.07
CA TYR A 64 0.97 -1.36 -27.67
C TYR A 64 0.21 -2.52 -27.00
N ASP A 65 -0.81 -3.09 -27.67
CA ASP A 65 -1.80 -4.00 -27.07
C ASP A 65 -1.24 -5.32 -26.48
N ASP A 66 0.01 -5.70 -26.80
CA ASP A 66 0.63 -6.97 -26.37
C ASP A 66 1.80 -6.83 -25.38
N VAL A 67 2.15 -5.61 -24.93
CA VAL A 67 3.28 -5.42 -24.01
C VAL A 67 2.80 -5.44 -22.55
N THR A 68 3.19 -6.48 -21.81
CA THR A 68 2.85 -6.58 -20.39
C THR A 68 3.88 -5.81 -19.54
N PRO A 69 3.47 -5.21 -18.39
CA PRO A 69 4.41 -4.57 -17.48
C PRO A 69 5.58 -5.45 -17.05
N ARG A 70 5.34 -6.77 -16.93
CA ARG A 70 6.38 -7.77 -16.61
C ARG A 70 7.54 -7.77 -17.61
N ASP A 71 7.27 -7.48 -18.87
CA ASP A 71 8.30 -7.46 -19.93
C ASP A 71 9.12 -6.16 -19.92
N MET A 72 8.68 -5.17 -19.13
CA MET A 72 9.23 -3.82 -19.11
C MET A 72 9.94 -3.44 -17.81
N VAL A 73 9.48 -3.98 -16.68
CA VAL A 73 9.98 -3.61 -15.36
C VAL A 73 10.21 -4.81 -14.47
N GLU A 74 11.43 -4.92 -13.96
CA GLU A 74 11.75 -5.85 -12.89
C GLU A 74 11.50 -5.18 -11.54
N LEU A 75 10.59 -5.76 -10.75
CA LEU A 75 10.24 -5.29 -9.41
C LEU A 75 10.70 -6.32 -8.37
N SER A 76 11.38 -5.84 -7.33
CA SER A 76 11.84 -6.69 -6.23
C SER A 76 10.74 -6.92 -5.19
N GLY A 77 10.82 -8.05 -4.46
CA GLY A 77 9.97 -8.28 -3.27
C GLY A 77 8.59 -8.87 -3.57
N GLY A 78 8.37 -9.33 -4.81
CA GLY A 78 7.12 -9.94 -5.24
C GLY A 78 7.31 -10.87 -6.43
N VAL A 79 6.18 -11.28 -7.01
CA VAL A 79 6.09 -12.19 -8.14
C VAL A 79 5.05 -11.65 -9.12
N TRP A 80 5.32 -11.79 -10.41
CA TRP A 80 4.35 -11.53 -11.46
C TRP A 80 3.42 -12.73 -11.64
N SER A 81 2.15 -12.44 -11.90
CA SER A 81 1.19 -13.44 -12.38
C SER A 81 1.60 -14.00 -13.75
N GLU A 82 1.12 -15.20 -14.08
CA GLU A 82 1.38 -15.86 -15.36
C GLU A 82 0.97 -15.01 -16.58
N ASN A 83 -0.06 -14.18 -16.44
CA ASN A 83 -0.51 -13.26 -17.50
C ASN A 83 0.35 -11.99 -17.64
N GLY A 84 1.30 -11.74 -16.73
CA GLY A 84 2.16 -10.56 -16.75
C GLY A 84 1.51 -9.23 -16.36
N ARG A 85 0.19 -9.20 -16.07
CA ARG A 85 -0.56 -7.98 -15.75
C ARG A 85 -0.72 -7.70 -14.26
N ASN A 86 -0.57 -8.73 -13.42
CA ASN A 86 -0.65 -8.56 -11.97
C ASN A 86 0.71 -8.79 -11.32
N PHE A 87 1.06 -7.96 -10.34
CA PHE A 87 2.24 -8.12 -9.50
C PHE A 87 1.83 -8.17 -8.04
N CYS A 88 2.20 -9.24 -7.35
CA CYS A 88 1.89 -9.40 -5.94
C CYS A 88 3.15 -9.44 -5.09
N THR A 89 3.10 -8.73 -3.97
CA THR A 89 4.07 -8.85 -2.87
C THR A 89 3.40 -9.50 -1.67
N LYS A 90 4.08 -9.56 -0.53
CA LYS A 90 3.42 -9.97 0.72
C LYS A 90 2.28 -9.02 1.13
N ASN A 91 2.36 -7.75 0.77
CA ASN A 91 1.46 -6.71 1.25
C ASN A 91 0.51 -6.17 0.17
N PHE A 92 0.90 -6.22 -1.09
CA PHE A 92 0.21 -5.52 -2.16
C PHE A 92 -0.13 -6.48 -3.27
N PHE A 93 -1.33 -6.31 -3.79
CA PHE A 93 -1.73 -6.81 -5.09
C PHE A 93 -1.78 -5.60 -6.03
N ILE A 94 -1.00 -5.62 -7.10
CA ILE A 94 -0.97 -4.57 -8.11
C ILE A 94 -1.54 -5.17 -9.39
N GLU A 95 -2.53 -4.50 -9.96
CA GLU A 95 -3.15 -4.88 -11.22
C GLU A 95 -2.97 -3.77 -12.23
N PHE A 96 -2.61 -4.19 -13.44
CA PHE A 96 -2.47 -3.32 -14.58
C PHE A 96 -3.56 -3.66 -15.59
N ALA A 97 -4.44 -2.69 -15.85
CA ALA A 97 -5.49 -2.80 -16.85
C ALA A 97 -5.50 -1.49 -17.63
N GLU A 98 -4.88 -1.45 -18.82
CA GLU A 98 -4.67 -0.19 -19.54
C GLU A 98 -5.99 0.59 -19.70
N PRO A 99 -6.02 1.91 -19.38
CA PRO A 99 -4.92 2.80 -18.98
C PRO A 99 -4.64 2.87 -17.46
N ASP A 100 -5.34 2.08 -16.66
CA ASP A 100 -5.38 2.18 -15.20
C ASP A 100 -4.36 1.24 -14.52
N ILE A 101 -3.77 1.76 -13.45
CA ILE A 101 -2.89 1.00 -12.55
C ILE A 101 -3.47 1.02 -11.16
N TYR A 102 -3.74 -0.16 -10.62
CA TYR A 102 -4.36 -0.35 -9.32
C TYR A 102 -3.33 -0.97 -8.37
N ALA A 103 -3.15 -0.42 -7.17
CA ALA A 103 -2.47 -1.09 -6.06
C ALA A 103 -3.41 -1.24 -4.87
N THR A 104 -3.69 -2.49 -4.52
CA THR A 104 -4.59 -2.90 -3.45
C THR A 104 -3.79 -3.41 -2.27
N ARG A 105 -3.95 -2.76 -1.10
CA ARG A 105 -3.37 -3.23 0.16
C ARG A 105 -4.26 -4.34 0.72
N VAL A 106 -3.73 -5.55 0.77
CA VAL A 106 -4.46 -6.72 1.28
C VAL A 106 -3.71 -7.42 2.38
N ASN A 107 -4.41 -7.90 3.41
CA ASN A 107 -3.75 -8.52 4.57
C ASN A 107 -3.00 -9.81 4.24
N ASN A 108 -3.45 -10.54 3.22
CA ASN A 108 -2.84 -11.77 2.74
C ASN A 108 -2.90 -11.78 1.22
N VAL A 109 -1.75 -11.80 0.53
CA VAL A 109 -1.69 -12.07 -0.91
C VAL A 109 -1.12 -13.46 -1.12
N ALA A 110 -1.73 -14.26 -2.00
CA ALA A 110 -1.13 -15.50 -2.46
C ALA A 110 0.14 -15.21 -3.28
N ALA A 111 1.16 -16.07 -3.15
CA ALA A 111 2.45 -15.87 -3.82
C ALA A 111 2.39 -15.88 -5.36
N ASN A 112 1.30 -16.37 -5.94
CA ASN A 112 1.03 -16.45 -7.37
C ASN A 112 -0.05 -15.43 -7.84
N CYS A 113 -0.42 -14.49 -6.97
CA CYS A 113 -1.43 -13.46 -7.24
C CYS A 113 -2.82 -14.02 -7.58
N SER A 114 -3.14 -15.28 -7.21
CA SER A 114 -4.42 -15.91 -7.56
C SER A 114 -5.51 -15.76 -6.51
N SER A 115 -5.19 -15.20 -5.35
CA SER A 115 -6.13 -14.98 -4.25
C SER A 115 -5.57 -13.93 -3.29
N TYR A 116 -6.44 -13.11 -2.73
CA TYR A 116 -6.11 -12.17 -1.67
C TYR A 116 -7.21 -12.13 -0.60
N GLY A 117 -6.82 -11.74 0.61
CA GLY A 117 -7.72 -11.56 1.76
C GLY A 117 -8.29 -10.15 1.82
N ASP A 118 -8.64 -9.71 3.03
CA ASP A 118 -9.31 -8.42 3.25
C ASP A 118 -8.48 -7.23 2.75
N ILE A 119 -9.18 -6.32 2.07
CA ILE A 119 -8.65 -5.07 1.53
C ILE A 119 -8.72 -3.99 2.62
N ILE A 120 -7.61 -3.27 2.81
CA ILE A 120 -7.54 -2.14 3.75
C ILE A 120 -7.82 -0.83 3.02
N TYR A 121 -7.14 -0.62 1.88
CA TYR A 121 -7.29 0.52 0.99
C TYR A 121 -6.78 0.17 -0.41
N ASP A 122 -7.26 0.90 -1.41
CA ASP A 122 -6.82 0.83 -2.80
C ASP A 122 -6.29 2.17 -3.26
N ILE A 123 -5.25 2.14 -4.09
CA ILE A 123 -4.64 3.30 -4.74
C ILE A 123 -4.78 3.09 -6.24
N ASN A 124 -5.51 3.98 -6.91
CA ASN A 124 -5.69 3.98 -8.35
C ASN A 124 -4.89 5.14 -8.96
N ILE A 125 -4.15 4.84 -10.04
CA ILE A 125 -3.53 5.83 -10.91
C ILE A 125 -3.94 5.52 -12.34
N GLN A 126 -4.70 6.42 -12.96
CA GLN A 126 -4.99 6.37 -14.38
C GLN A 126 -3.88 7.09 -15.14
N VAL A 127 -3.16 6.38 -16.00
CA VAL A 127 -2.11 6.97 -16.84
C VAL A 127 -2.76 7.47 -18.14
N PRO A 128 -2.68 8.77 -18.44
CA PRO A 128 -3.31 9.29 -19.66
C PRO A 128 -2.69 8.63 -20.90
N PRO A 129 -3.50 8.11 -21.84
CA PRO A 129 -3.00 7.47 -23.06
C PRO A 129 -2.46 8.50 -24.06
N GLU A 130 -2.83 9.78 -23.93
CA GLU A 130 -2.47 10.84 -24.88
C GLU A 130 -2.01 12.13 -24.17
N PRO A 131 -1.17 12.97 -24.82
CA PRO A 131 -0.81 14.28 -24.31
C PRO A 131 -2.03 15.20 -24.15
N GLY A 132 -2.27 15.69 -22.92
CA GLY A 132 -3.34 16.66 -22.62
C GLY A 132 -4.46 16.14 -21.73
N TRP A 133 -4.50 14.82 -21.48
CA TRP A 133 -5.36 14.23 -20.47
C TRP A 133 -4.71 14.33 -19.08
N GLU A 134 -5.50 14.66 -18.06
CA GLU A 134 -5.00 14.75 -16.68
C GLU A 134 -4.86 13.35 -16.06
N THR A 135 -3.80 13.13 -15.28
CA THR A 135 -3.65 11.91 -14.49
C THR A 135 -4.67 11.92 -13.36
N TYR A 136 -5.60 10.96 -13.40
CA TYR A 136 -6.53 10.74 -12.29
C TYR A 136 -5.85 9.87 -11.22
N ARG A 137 -5.97 10.28 -9.95
CA ARG A 137 -5.34 9.62 -8.80
C ARG A 137 -6.32 9.55 -7.66
N GLU A 138 -6.68 8.34 -7.26
CA GLU A 138 -7.69 8.09 -6.26
C GLU A 138 -7.17 7.14 -5.20
N CYS A 139 -7.64 7.31 -3.95
CA CYS A 139 -7.40 6.33 -2.90
C CYS A 139 -8.70 6.01 -2.17
N MET A 140 -9.13 4.75 -2.24
CA MET A 140 -10.35 4.27 -1.61
C MET A 140 -10.02 3.59 -0.28
N GLY A 141 -10.55 4.09 0.83
CA GLY A 141 -10.35 3.51 2.16
C GLY A 141 -11.50 2.61 2.59
N TYR A 142 -11.25 1.30 2.76
CA TYR A 142 -12.27 0.32 3.19
C TYR A 142 -12.31 0.08 4.70
N THR A 143 -11.31 0.59 5.42
CA THR A 143 -11.21 0.50 6.88
C THR A 143 -10.86 1.85 7.48
N ASP A 144 -11.05 2.04 8.79
CA ASP A 144 -10.66 3.27 9.48
C ASP A 144 -9.18 3.62 9.29
N ILE A 145 -8.32 2.61 9.32
CA ILE A 145 -6.88 2.79 9.07
C ILE A 145 -6.64 3.14 7.60
N GLY A 146 -7.31 2.44 6.67
CA GLY A 146 -7.20 2.68 5.23
C GLY A 146 -7.60 4.10 4.84
N TYR A 147 -8.78 4.56 5.29
CA TYR A 147 -9.23 5.92 5.02
C TYR A 147 -8.24 6.97 5.57
N GLN A 148 -7.69 6.75 6.77
CA GLN A 148 -6.66 7.64 7.33
C GLN A 148 -5.34 7.62 6.55
N VAL A 149 -5.00 6.51 5.90
CA VAL A 149 -3.87 6.42 4.97
C VAL A 149 -4.19 7.22 3.71
N CYS A 150 -5.35 7.04 3.08
CA CYS A 150 -5.78 7.80 1.92
C CYS A 150 -5.76 9.31 2.17
N GLN A 151 -6.26 9.75 3.34
CA GLN A 151 -6.17 11.16 3.76
C GLN A 151 -4.73 11.69 3.81
N SER A 152 -3.77 10.84 4.19
CA SER A 152 -2.36 11.23 4.15
C SER A 152 -1.75 11.23 2.76
N LEU A 153 -2.36 10.53 1.80
CA LEU A 153 -1.92 10.53 0.40
C LEU A 153 -2.37 11.76 -0.37
N LYS A 154 -3.28 12.58 0.18
CA LYS A 154 -3.69 13.86 -0.40
C LYS A 154 -2.53 14.80 -0.71
N THR A 155 -1.46 14.76 0.09
CA THR A 155 -0.24 15.55 -0.17
C THR A 155 0.52 15.13 -1.43
N TYR A 156 0.23 13.93 -1.95
CA TYR A 156 0.79 13.39 -3.19
C TYR A 156 -0.17 13.56 -4.38
N GLY A 157 -1.28 14.29 -4.20
CA GLY A 157 -2.26 14.55 -5.25
C GLY A 157 -3.20 13.38 -5.52
N PHE A 158 -3.50 12.57 -4.50
CA PHE A 158 -4.57 11.58 -4.52
C PHE A 158 -5.83 12.15 -3.89
N ASP A 159 -6.97 11.88 -4.50
CA ASP A 159 -8.27 12.22 -3.93
C ASP A 159 -8.77 11.05 -3.05
N PRO A 160 -8.95 11.25 -1.74
CA PRO A 160 -9.35 10.19 -0.83
C PRO A 160 -10.86 9.99 -0.83
N GLU A 161 -11.29 8.75 -1.03
CA GLU A 161 -12.69 8.32 -0.96
C GLU A 161 -12.94 7.38 0.22
N ASP A 162 -14.14 7.49 0.80
CA ASP A 162 -14.56 6.74 1.98
C ASP A 162 -15.50 5.60 1.56
N TYR A 163 -15.00 4.37 1.62
CA TYR A 163 -15.69 3.15 1.20
C TYR A 163 -15.97 2.21 2.38
N ARG A 164 -15.97 2.74 3.61
CA ARG A 164 -16.36 2.00 4.80
C ARG A 164 -17.88 1.81 4.81
N GLU A 165 -18.35 0.58 5.03
CA GLU A 165 -19.78 0.27 5.26
C GLU A 165 -20.25 0.69 6.66
#